data_AF-W1XPH7-F1
#
_entry.id   AF-W1XPH7-F1
#
_cell.length_a   1.000
_cell.length_b   1.000
_cell.length_c   1.000
_cell.angle_alpha   90.00
_cell.angle_beta   90.00
_cell.angle_gamma   90.00
#
_symmetry.space_group_name_H-M   'P 1'
#
loop_
_entity.id
_entity.type
_entity.pdbx_description
1 polymer ?
#
loop_
_entity_poly.entity_id
_entity_poly.type
_entity_poly.pdbx_seq_one_letter_code
_entity_poly.pdbx_strand_id
1 'polypeptide(L)' 'MLEDLKRQVLEANLALPKHNLVTLTWGNVSAVDRERGVFVIKPSGVDYSIMTAD' A
#
# COMPACT_ATOMS: atom_id res chain seq x y z
N MET A 1 0.06 8.99 -14.02
CA MET A 1 0.05 7.60 -14.48
C MET A 1 0.62 6.72 -13.38
N LEU A 2 -0.06 5.61 -13.06
CA LEU A 2 0.05 4.69 -11.88
C LEU A 2 -0.97 4.94 -10.76
N GLU A 3 -1.88 5.89 -10.91
CA GLU A 3 -2.88 6.26 -9.89
C GLU A 3 -3.73 5.06 -9.46
N ASP A 4 -4.20 4.25 -10.40
CA ASP A 4 -5.01 3.06 -10.09
C ASP A 4 -4.18 2.01 -9.33
N LEU A 5 -2.92 1.81 -9.69
CA LEU A 5 -2.04 0.85 -9.02
C LEU A 5 -1.70 1.32 -7.60
N LYS A 6 -1.44 2.63 -7.42
CA LYS A 6 -1.25 3.25 -6.10
C LYS A 6 -2.51 3.13 -5.24
N ARG A 7 -3.71 3.35 -5.80
CA ARG A 7 -4.99 3.18 -5.09
C ARG A 7 -5.20 1.74 -4.63
N GLN A 8 -4.95 0.75 -5.49
CA GLN A 8 -5.03 -0.66 -5.11
C GLN A 8 -4.07 -1.01 -3.97
N VAL A 9 -2.82 -0.54 -4.04
CA VAL A 9 -1.84 -0.75 -2.96
C VAL A 9 -2.27 -0.05 -1.68
N LEU A 10 -2.79 1.18 -1.76
CA LEU A 10 -3.31 1.92 -0.61
C LEU A 10 -4.47 1.17 0.05
N GLU A 11 -5.50 0.80 -0.71
CA GLU A 11 -6.68 0.10 -0.21
C GLU A 11 -6.32 -1.23 0.45
N ALA A 12 -5.43 -2.01 -0.16
CA ALA A 12 -4.97 -3.28 0.39
C ALA A 12 -4.19 -3.08 1.69
N ASN A 13 -3.31 -2.07 1.77
CA ASN A 13 -2.62 -1.75 3.01
C ASN A 13 -3.58 -1.26 4.11
N LEU A 14 -4.59 -0.44 3.77
CA LEU A 14 -5.62 0.02 4.73
C LEU A 14 -6.52 -1.12 5.22
N ALA A 15 -6.66 -2.21 4.47
CA ALA A 15 -7.42 -3.39 4.88
C ALA A 15 -6.71 -4.18 6.00
N LEU A 16 -5.37 -4.18 6.02
CA LEU A 16 -4.58 -4.91 7.02
C LEU A 16 -4.96 -4.55 8.48
N PRO A 17 -4.95 -3.27 8.91
CA PRO A 17 -5.36 -2.91 10.27
C PRO A 17 -6.86 -3.09 10.48
N LYS A 18 -7.71 -2.89 9.47
CA LYS A 18 -9.17 -3.11 9.57
C LYS A 18 -9.54 -4.56 9.90
N HIS A 19 -8.72 -5.51 9.45
CA HIS A 19 -8.88 -6.93 9.73
C HIS A 19 -7.99 -7.45 10.87
N ASN A 20 -7.33 -6.56 11.63
CA ASN A 20 -6.42 -6.91 12.73
C ASN A 20 -5.28 -7.87 12.33
N LEU A 21 -4.80 -7.77 11.08
CA LEU A 21 -3.74 -8.63 10.55
C LEU A 21 -2.32 -8.10 10.85
N VAL A 22 -2.21 -6.83 11.26
CA VAL A 22 -0.95 -6.13 11.55
C VAL A 22 -1.10 -5.26 12.79
N THR A 23 0.02 -4.92 13.41
CA THR A 23 0.11 -3.93 14.50
C THR A 23 1.07 -2.81 14.11
N LEU A 24 0.89 -1.63 14.71
CA LEU A 24 1.73 -0.45 14.47
C LEU A 24 1.84 -0.13 12.96
N THR A 25 3.05 0.19 12.49
CA THR A 25 3.34 0.50 11.08
C THR A 25 3.79 -0.74 10.28
N TRP A 26 3.75 -1.92 10.89
CA TRP A 26 4.30 -3.16 10.33
C TRP A 26 3.42 -3.74 9.23
N GLY A 27 3.98 -4.67 8.46
CA GLY A 27 3.34 -5.25 7.29
C GLY A 27 3.33 -4.27 6.11
N ASN A 28 3.19 -4.84 4.91
CA ASN A 28 3.04 -4.07 3.69
C ASN A 28 2.34 -4.91 2.62
N VAL A 29 1.61 -4.22 1.75
CA VAL A 29 1.20 -4.75 0.45
C VAL A 29 1.97 -3.99 -0.63
N SER A 30 2.34 -4.71 -1.68
CA SER A 30 2.95 -4.16 -2.90
C SER A 30 2.26 -4.74 -4.13
N ALA A 31 2.39 -4.05 -5.26
CA ALA A 31 1.89 -4.49 -6.55
C ALA A 31 2.96 -4.27 -7.62
N VAL A 32 2.99 -5.17 -8.60
CA VAL A 32 3.90 -5.10 -9.75
C VAL A 32 3.09 -5.00 -11.03
N ASP A 33 3.43 -4.02 -11.86
CA ASP A 33 2.97 -3.95 -13.25
C ASP A 33 4.16 -4.31 -14.13
N ARG A 34 4.13 -5.54 -14.66
CA ARG A 34 5.23 -6.11 -15.45
C ARG A 34 5.30 -5.55 -16.86
N GLU A 35 4.17 -5.14 -17.43
CA GLU A 35 4.14 -4.53 -18.75
C GLU A 35 4.84 -3.17 -18.73
N ARG A 36 4.65 -2.42 -17.64
CA ARG A 36 5.28 -1.10 -17.42
C ARG A 36 6.60 -1.17 -16.66
N GLY A 37 6.99 -2.33 -16.14
CA GLY A 37 8.23 -2.54 -15.40
C GLY A 37 8.31 -1.78 -14.07
N VAL A 38 7.16 -1.55 -13.42
CA VAL A 38 7.08 -0.77 -12.16
C VAL A 38 6.65 -1.63 -10.98
N PHE A 39 7.13 -1.25 -9.79
CA PHE A 39 6.80 -1.86 -8.52
C PHE A 39 6.36 -0.78 -7.54
N VAL A 40 5.15 -0.90 -7.00
CA VAL A 40 4.56 0.05 -6.06
C VAL A 40 4.44 -0.62 -4.69
N ILE A 41 4.95 0.04 -3.66
CA ILE A 41 4.99 -0.48 -2.29
C ILE A 41 4.72 0.64 -1.29
N LYS A 42 4.15 0.29 -0.12
CA LYS A 42 3.99 1.18 1.01
C LYS A 42 5.34 1.80 1.46
N PRO A 43 5.39 3.10 1.82
CA PRO A 43 6.56 3.70 2.45
C PRO A 43 6.81 3.16 3.88
N SER A 44 8.06 2.91 4.22
CA SER A 44 8.45 2.36 5.52
C SER A 44 8.14 3.34 6.66
N GLY A 45 7.64 2.82 7.79
CA GLY A 45 7.40 3.61 9.01
C GLY A 45 6.22 4.59 8.95
N VAL A 46 5.46 4.63 7.84
CA VAL A 46 4.27 5.48 7.73
C VAL A 46 3.06 4.77 8.36
N ASP A 47 2.33 5.53 9.17
CA ASP A 47 1.08 5.10 9.78
C ASP A 47 -0.02 4.92 8.72
N TYR A 48 -0.80 3.85 8.85
CA TYR A 48 -1.86 3.53 7.90
C TYR A 48 -2.93 4.63 7.83
N SER A 49 -3.22 5.35 8.92
CA SER A 49 -4.27 6.36 8.99
C SER A 49 -3.99 7.64 8.19
N ILE A 50 -2.72 7.94 7.94
CA ILE A 50 -2.28 9.16 7.22
C ILE A 50 -1.80 8.86 5.80
N MET A 51 -1.85 7.60 5.38
CA MET A 51 -1.32 7.17 4.10
C MET A 51 -2.25 7.61 2.97
N THR A 52 -1.67 8.20 1.92
CA THR A 52 -2.39 8.65 0.73
C THR A 52 -1.81 7.97 -0.53
N ALA A 53 -2.50 8.12 -1.66
CA ALA A 53 -2.07 7.58 -2.96
C ALA A 53 -1.18 8.56 -3.75
N ASP A 54 -0.75 9.66 -3.12
CA ASP A 54 0.02 10.73 -3.76
C ASP A 54 1.51 10.41 -3.74
#